data_AF-A0A258DQ22-F1
#
_entry.id   AF-A0A258DQ22-F1
#
_cell.length_a   1.000
_cell.length_b   1.000
_cell.length_c   1.000
_cell.angle_alpha   90.00
_cell.angle_beta   90.00
_cell.angle_gamma   90.00
#
_symmetry.space_group_name_H-M   'P 1'
#
loop_
_entity.id
_entity.type
_entity.pdbx_description
1 polymer ?
#
loop_
_entity_poly.entity_id
_entity_poly.type
_entity_poly.pdbx_seq_one_letter_code
_entity_poly.pdbx_strand_id
1 'polypeptide(L)' 'DQVTVTCESKVPLKKAELNYTADTGLRSKREWKSVPATIKDHIITAPKPPAGANTWFITVSDERDAMVSTVVEFAK' A
#
# COMPACT_ATOMS: atom_id res chain seq x y z
N ASP A 1 -13.24 6.15 6.80
CA ASP A 1 -12.30 6.44 5.70
C ASP A 1 -11.22 5.37 5.57
N GLN A 2 -11.28 4.59 4.50
CA GLN A 2 -10.32 3.50 4.23
C GLN A 2 -10.04 3.44 2.72
N VAL A 3 -8.91 2.86 2.34
CA VAL A 3 -8.61 2.51 0.95
C VAL A 3 -8.95 1.04 0.76
N THR A 4 -9.69 0.75 -0.30
CA THR A 4 -10.04 -0.62 -0.69
C THR A 4 -9.54 -0.88 -2.09
N VAL A 5 -8.81 -1.98 -2.26
CA VAL A 5 -8.31 -2.44 -3.56
C VAL A 5 -8.54 -3.93 -3.71
N THR A 6 -8.73 -4.38 -4.95
CA THR A 6 -8.87 -5.79 -5.29
C THR A 6 -7.61 -6.31 -5.96
N CYS A 7 -7.18 -7.51 -5.61
CA CYS A 7 -6.03 -8.17 -6.24
C CYS A 7 -6.38 -9.63 -6.56
N GLU A 8 -6.39 -9.94 -7.85
CA GLU A 8 -6.51 -11.31 -8.33
C GLU A 8 -5.16 -12.01 -8.26
N SER A 9 -5.13 -13.19 -7.64
CA SER A 9 -3.97 -14.06 -7.61
C SER A 9 -4.42 -15.52 -7.74
N LYS A 10 -3.58 -16.34 -8.36
CA LYS A 10 -3.79 -17.79 -8.48
C LYS A 10 -3.56 -18.53 -7.16
N VAL A 11 -2.86 -17.89 -6.22
CA VAL A 11 -2.55 -18.43 -4.89
C VAL A 11 -2.98 -17.42 -3.83
N PRO A 12 -3.19 -17.84 -2.58
CA PRO A 12 -3.57 -16.93 -1.50
C PRO A 12 -2.63 -15.74 -1.36
N LEU A 13 -3.21 -14.59 -1.01
CA LEU A 13 -2.46 -13.39 -0.65
C LEU A 13 -1.96 -13.53 0.79
N LYS A 14 -0.70 -13.20 1.05
CA LYS A 14 -0.08 -13.39 2.37
C LYS A 14 0.18 -12.10 3.14
N LYS A 15 0.45 -11.00 2.43
CA LYS A 15 0.82 -9.72 3.06
C LYS A 15 0.35 -8.57 2.20
N ALA A 16 -0.18 -7.54 2.85
CA ALA A 16 -0.48 -6.28 2.20
C ALA A 16 -0.13 -5.11 3.12
N GLU A 17 0.38 -4.03 2.55
CA GLU A 17 0.83 -2.85 3.29
C GLU A 17 0.48 -1.58 2.54
N LEU A 18 0.02 -0.57 3.29
CA LEU A 18 0.01 0.82 2.84
C LEU A 18 1.39 1.42 3.08
N ASN A 19 2.04 1.85 2.01
CA ASN A 19 3.33 2.54 2.07
C ASN A 19 3.11 4.02 1.80
N TYR A 20 3.59 4.88 2.68
CA TYR A 20 3.42 6.32 2.53
C TYR A 20 4.65 7.09 3.00
N THR A 21 4.75 8.33 2.54
CA THR A 21 5.71 9.31 3.06
C THR A 21 5.05 10.67 3.22
N ALA A 22 5.42 11.36 4.29
CA ALA A 22 5.07 12.77 4.53
C ALA A 22 6.22 13.71 4.15
N ASP A 23 7.39 13.17 3.83
CA ASP A 23 8.59 13.93 3.58
C ASP A 23 8.52 14.66 2.24
N THR A 24 9.01 15.89 2.23
CA THR A 24 9.16 16.70 1.04
C THR A 24 10.59 16.64 0.50
N GLY A 25 10.82 17.13 -0.72
CA GLY A 25 12.15 17.13 -1.33
C GLY A 25 12.47 15.88 -2.14
N LEU A 26 13.76 15.55 -2.29
CA LEU A 26 14.24 14.51 -3.20
C LEU A 26 13.69 13.14 -2.82
N ARG A 27 12.98 12.51 -3.75
CA ARG A 27 12.21 11.28 -3.50
C ARG A 27 13.05 10.10 -3.00
N SER A 28 14.31 10.00 -3.44
CA SER A 28 15.25 8.95 -3.02
C SER A 28 15.76 9.11 -1.58
N LYS A 29 15.53 10.26 -0.95
CA LYS A 29 15.94 10.55 0.43
C LYS A 29 14.78 10.57 1.43
N ARG A 30 13.55 10.33 0.96
CA ARG A 30 12.36 10.35 1.80
C ARG A 30 12.31 9.12 2.69
N GLU A 31 11.91 9.31 3.94
CA GLU A 31 11.54 8.23 4.83
C GLU A 31 10.17 7.68 4.44
N TRP A 32 10.09 6.36 4.27
CA TRP A 32 8.87 5.66 3.96
C TRP A 32 8.39 4.88 5.18
N LYS A 33 7.09 4.93 5.42
CA LYS A 33 6.43 4.22 6.51
C LYS A 33 5.44 3.22 5.91
N SER A 34 5.42 2.02 6.48
CA SER A 34 4.52 0.94 6.07
C SER A 34 3.54 0.64 7.19
N VAL A 35 2.27 0.52 6.84
CA VAL A 35 1.18 0.15 7.76
C VAL A 35 0.51 -1.11 7.23
N PRO A 36 0.36 -2.16 8.06
CA PRO A 36 -0.32 -3.38 7.63
C PRO A 36 -1.74 -3.11 7.13
N ALA A 37 -2.08 -3.71 6.00
CA ALA A 37 -3.44 -3.75 5.47
C ALA A 37 -4.07 -5.12 5.78
N THR A 38 -5.40 -5.13 5.89
CA THR A 38 -6.17 -6.36 6.08
C THR A 38 -6.46 -6.98 4.72
N ILE A 39 -6.21 -8.28 4.61
CA ILE A 39 -6.58 -9.09 3.45
C ILE A 39 -7.81 -9.92 3.84
N LYS A 40 -8.85 -9.87 3.02
CA LYS A 40 -9.98 -10.78 3.08
C LYS A 40 -10.28 -11.26 1.66
N ASP A 41 -9.96 -12.52 1.40
CA ASP A 41 -10.00 -13.12 0.06
C ASP A 41 -9.14 -12.30 -0.93
N HIS A 42 -9.78 -11.70 -1.94
CA HIS A 42 -9.14 -10.86 -2.95
C HIS A 42 -9.26 -9.36 -2.67
N ILE A 43 -9.78 -8.99 -1.48
CA ILE A 43 -10.02 -7.61 -1.09
C ILE A 43 -9.00 -7.20 -0.04
N ILE A 44 -8.22 -6.17 -0.35
CA ILE A 44 -7.29 -5.53 0.57
C ILE A 44 -7.93 -4.24 1.08
N THR A 45 -7.95 -4.07 2.40
CA THR A 45 -8.42 -2.85 3.06
C THR A 45 -7.30 -2.27 3.91
N ALA A 46 -6.96 -1.02 3.67
CA ALA A 46 -5.96 -0.28 4.43
C ALA A 46 -6.60 0.98 5.05
N PRO A 47 -6.10 1.47 6.19
CA PRO A 47 -6.52 2.77 6.70
C PRO A 47 -6.23 3.87 5.67
N LYS A 48 -6.99 4.96 5.71
CA LYS A 48 -6.67 6.14 4.88
C LYS A 48 -5.24 6.62 5.21
N PRO A 49 -4.45 7.06 4.21
CA PRO A 49 -3.16 7.70 4.46
C PRO A 49 -3.29 8.84 5.47
N PRO A 50 -2.32 9.00 6.39
CA PRO A 50 -2.34 10.11 7.35
C PRO A 50 -2.46 11.46 6.64
N ALA A 51 -3.07 12.46 7.29
CA ALA A 51 -3.31 13.77 6.68
C ALA A 51 -2.03 14.47 6.17
N GLY A 52 -0.86 14.16 6.74
CA GLY A 52 0.44 14.68 6.27
C GLY A 52 1.10 13.87 5.15
N ALA A 53 0.55 12.71 4.77
CA ALA A 53 1.12 11.88 3.72
C ALA A 53 0.91 12.54 2.36
N ASN A 54 2.00 12.89 1.67
CA ASN A 54 1.94 13.52 0.35
C ASN A 54 2.02 12.51 -0.80
N THR A 55 2.53 11.31 -0.54
CA THR A 55 2.69 10.24 -1.52
C THR A 55 2.41 8.90 -0.85
N TRP A 56 1.63 8.03 -1.50
CA TRP A 56 1.33 6.71 -0.96
C TRP A 56 0.96 5.68 -2.04
N PHE A 57 1.07 4.40 -1.72
CA PHE A 57 0.66 3.27 -2.56
C PHE A 57 0.46 2.02 -1.71
N ILE A 58 -0.23 1.00 -2.24
CA ILE A 58 -0.40 -0.29 -1.58
C ILE A 58 0.49 -1.33 -2.24
N THR A 59 1.20 -2.12 -1.44
CA THR A 59 1.87 -3.35 -1.88
C THR A 59 1.08 -4.57 -1.44
N VAL A 60 1.08 -5.60 -2.26
CA VAL A 60 0.49 -6.91 -1.95
C VAL A 60 1.46 -7.99 -2.38
N SER A 61 1.68 -8.96 -1.50
CA SER A 61 2.48 -10.15 -1.75
C SER A 61 1.65 -11.41 -1.56
N ASP A 62 1.89 -12.40 -2.41
CA ASP A 62 1.27 -13.72 -2.33
C ASP A 62 2.20 -14.78 -1.71
N GLU A 63 1.71 -16.00 -1.53
CA GLU A 63 2.48 -17.11 -0.95
C GLU A 63 3.79 -17.45 -1.68
N ARG A 64 3.93 -17.06 -2.96
CA ARG A 64 5.14 -17.28 -3.77
C ARG A 64 6.19 -16.19 -3.59
N ASP A 65 5.96 -15.24 -2.68
CA ASP A 65 6.77 -14.01 -2.55
C ASP A 65 6.67 -13.07 -3.75
N ALA A 66 5.73 -13.30 -4.68
CA ALA A 66 5.49 -12.36 -5.78
C ALA A 66 4.80 -11.11 -5.22
N MET A 67 5.36 -9.93 -5.52
CA MET A 67 4.86 -8.65 -5.04
C MET A 67 4.42 -7.75 -6.19
N VAL A 68 3.22 -7.16 -6.04
CA VAL A 68 2.69 -6.12 -6.93
C VAL A 68 2.34 -4.87 -6.12
N SER A 69 2.20 -3.73 -6.81
CA SER A 69 1.76 -2.49 -6.19
C SER A 69 0.66 -1.81 -7.01
N THR A 70 -0.12 -0.97 -6.34
CA THR A 70 -0.97 0.00 -7.03
C THR A 70 -0.11 1.04 -7.75
N VAL A 71 -0.77 1.87 -8.57
CA VAL A 71 -0.18 3.15 -8.97
C VAL A 71 0.12 3.99 -7.73
N VAL A 72 1.11 4.87 -7.86
CA VAL A 72 1.45 5.79 -6.78
C VAL A 72 0.48 6.96 -6.80
N GLU A 73 -0.18 7.17 -5.68
CA GLU A 73 -1.09 8.28 -5.46
C GLU A 73 -0.35 9.43 -4.78
N PHE A 74 -0.72 10.66 -5.16
CA PHE A 74 -0.22 11.89 -4.56
C PHE A 74 -1.39 12.60 -3.88
N ALA A 75 -1.12 13.22 -2.73
CA ALA A 75 -2.11 14.10 -2.11
C ALA A 75 -2.49 15.20 -3.12
N LYS A 76 -3.80 15.38 -3.31
CA LYS A 76 -4.35 16.48 -4.09
C LYS A 76 -4.33 17.78 -3.30
#